data_AF-A0AAV4UPY1-F1
#
_entry.id   AF-A0AAV4UPY1-F1
#
_cell.length_a   1.000
_cell.length_b   1.000
_cell.length_c   1.000
_cell.angle_alpha   90.00
_cell.angle_beta   90.00
_cell.angle_gamma   90.00
#
_symmetry.space_group_name_H-M   'P 1'
#
loop_
_entity.id
_entity.type
_entity.pdbx_description
1 polymer ?
#
loop_
_entity_poly.entity_id
_entity_poly.type
_entity_poly.pdbx_seq_one_letter_code
_entity_poly.pdbx_strand_id
1 'polypeptide(L)'
;MSVHNFESYINGSSINGVQFYQEDVNLGNGDSILLHMVTNLKGEDWKRVRTIITPAFTSKRMRTMGSIINECSKSVTDVLEKTAKEDKPIECKGLFGTFTMDVIARAAFGTQIDSHNDSENIFVKHAKENFISPSIIKLLFLVSSN
;
A
#
# COMPACT_ATOMS: atom_id res chain seq x y z
N MET A 1 13.48 11.98 -1.60
CA MET A 1 13.62 12.22 -3.05
C MET A 1 12.65 13.32 -3.49
N SER A 2 13.12 14.45 -4.05
CA SER A 2 12.25 15.54 -4.56
C SER A 2 11.34 15.03 -5.68
N VAL A 3 10.18 15.66 -5.92
CA VAL A 3 9.24 15.29 -7.00
C VAL A 3 9.96 15.19 -8.36
N HIS A 4 10.97 16.05 -8.57
CA HIS A 4 11.86 16.03 -9.72
C HIS A 4 12.58 14.70 -9.93
N ASN A 5 13.04 14.06 -8.86
CA ASN A 5 13.79 12.81 -8.95
C ASN A 5 12.89 11.63 -9.33
N PHE A 6 11.61 11.67 -8.94
CA PHE A 6 10.62 10.67 -9.37
C PHE A 6 10.22 10.85 -10.83
N GLU A 7 10.05 12.10 -11.28
CA GLU A 7 9.78 12.38 -12.70
C GLU A 7 10.95 11.97 -13.60
N SER A 8 12.19 12.19 -13.17
CA SER A 8 13.37 11.69 -13.89
C SER A 8 13.40 10.17 -13.99
N TYR A 9 13.02 9.44 -12.93
CA TYR A 9 12.90 7.98 -12.95
C TYR A 9 11.83 7.52 -13.96
N ILE A 10 10.64 8.15 -13.96
CA ILE A 10 9.56 7.83 -14.89
C ILE A 10 9.91 8.16 -16.35
N ASN A 11 10.69 9.21 -16.57
CA ASN A 11 11.11 9.67 -17.88
C ASN A 11 12.42 9.02 -18.36
N GLY A 12 13.01 8.09 -17.60
CA GLY A 12 14.29 7.45 -17.94
C GLY A 12 15.49 8.41 -18.01
N SER A 13 15.40 9.55 -17.32
CA SER A 13 16.41 10.61 -17.34
C SER A 13 17.44 10.40 -16.21
N SER A 14 18.71 10.66 -16.50
CA SER A 14 19.76 10.63 -15.48
C SER A 14 19.57 11.77 -14.48
N ILE A 15 19.70 11.46 -13.18
CA ILE A 15 19.93 12.47 -12.14
C ILE A 15 21.39 12.34 -11.69
N ASN A 16 22.13 13.44 -11.69
CA ASN A 16 23.51 13.49 -11.19
C ASN A 16 24.46 12.42 -11.77
N GLY A 17 24.32 12.09 -13.08
CA GLY A 17 25.17 11.11 -13.75
C GLY A 17 24.88 9.65 -13.38
N VAL A 18 23.88 9.39 -12.52
CA VAL A 18 23.36 8.05 -12.28
C VAL A 18 22.39 7.73 -13.41
N GLN A 19 22.78 6.79 -14.26
CA GLN A 19 21.89 6.24 -15.28
C GLN A 19 21.08 5.13 -14.62
N PHE A 20 19.77 5.34 -14.46
CA PHE A 20 18.87 4.32 -13.94
C PHE A 20 18.72 3.22 -15.00
N TYR A 21 19.65 2.28 -15.02
CA TYR A 21 19.57 1.11 -15.89
C TYR A 21 18.38 0.24 -15.50
N GLN A 22 17.64 -0.14 -16.55
CA GLN A 22 16.49 -1.02 -16.57
C GLN A 22 16.82 -2.35 -15.90
N GLU A 23 16.07 -2.70 -14.86
CA GLU A 23 15.83 -4.09 -14.56
C GLU A 23 14.39 -4.34 -15.00
N ASP A 24 14.24 -4.94 -16.18
CA ASP A 24 12.95 -5.50 -16.58
C ASP A 24 12.63 -6.58 -15.55
N VAL A 25 11.67 -6.30 -14.67
CA VAL A 25 11.23 -7.29 -13.69
C VAL A 25 10.56 -8.41 -14.49
N ASN A 26 11.34 -9.44 -14.81
CA ASN A 26 10.89 -10.59 -15.58
C ASN A 26 10.06 -11.48 -14.66
N LEU A 27 8.80 -11.09 -14.48
CA LEU A 27 7.79 -11.88 -13.79
C LEU A 27 7.33 -12.96 -14.79
N GLY A 28 8.02 -14.10 -14.79
CA GLY A 28 7.86 -15.11 -15.85
C GLY A 28 6.41 -15.42 -16.25
N ASN A 29 6.14 -15.38 -17.56
CA ASN A 29 5.00 -15.94 -18.33
C ASN A 29 3.59 -15.99 -17.70
N GLY A 30 3.29 -15.11 -16.75
CA GLY A 30 2.00 -14.94 -16.09
C GLY A 30 1.61 -13.47 -16.03
N ASP A 31 1.86 -12.74 -17.12
CA ASP A 31 1.67 -11.30 -17.27
C ASP A 31 0.20 -10.89 -17.03
N SER A 32 -0.15 -10.67 -15.77
CA SER A 32 -1.51 -10.43 -15.32
C SER A 32 -1.54 -9.23 -14.38
N ILE A 33 -2.10 -8.12 -14.86
CA ILE A 33 -2.50 -6.90 -14.12
C ILE A 33 -1.35 -6.08 -13.47
N LEU A 34 -0.38 -6.71 -12.80
CA LEU A 34 0.67 -6.04 -12.03
C LEU A 34 1.57 -5.15 -12.90
N LEU A 35 1.86 -5.55 -14.14
CA LEU A 35 2.64 -4.74 -15.09
C LEU A 35 1.94 -3.42 -15.46
N HIS A 36 0.61 -3.39 -15.43
CA HIS A 36 -0.19 -2.20 -15.72
C HIS A 36 -0.52 -1.36 -14.48
N MET A 37 0.04 -1.71 -13.31
CA MET A 37 -0.09 -0.88 -12.11
C MET A 37 0.72 0.41 -12.24
N VAL A 38 0.22 1.49 -11.64
CA VAL A 38 0.86 2.83 -11.67
C VAL A 38 2.32 2.82 -11.18
N THR A 39 2.72 1.83 -10.38
CA THR A 39 4.10 1.68 -9.90
C THR A 39 5.07 1.18 -10.97
N ASN A 40 4.57 0.51 -12.02
CA ASN A 40 5.37 -0.12 -13.07
C ASN A 40 5.26 0.61 -14.42
N LEU A 41 4.20 1.39 -14.64
CA LEU A 41 4.05 2.23 -15.82
C LEU A 41 5.10 3.34 -15.88
N LYS A 42 5.45 3.77 -17.10
CA LYS A 42 6.41 4.86 -17.37
C LYS A 42 5.83 5.88 -18.35
N GLY A 43 6.51 7.03 -18.49
CA GLY A 43 6.16 8.06 -19.47
C GLY A 43 4.68 8.50 -19.44
N GLU A 44 4.07 8.60 -20.62
CA GLU A 44 2.68 9.07 -20.78
C GLU A 44 1.64 8.13 -20.17
N ASP A 45 1.87 6.81 -20.18
CA ASP A 45 0.94 5.85 -19.56
C ASP A 45 0.89 6.01 -18.03
N TRP A 46 2.05 6.22 -17.41
CA TRP A 46 2.10 6.57 -15.99
C TRP A 46 1.39 7.89 -15.71
N LYS A 47 1.65 8.94 -16.52
CA LYS A 47 0.99 10.25 -16.35
C LYS A 47 -0.52 10.11 -16.45
N ARG A 48 -1.01 9.35 -17.43
CA ARG A 48 -2.43 9.08 -17.64
C ARG A 48 -3.05 8.38 -16.42
N VAL A 49 -2.49 7.26 -15.98
CA VAL A 49 -3.04 6.50 -14.84
C VAL A 49 -2.93 7.28 -13.53
N ARG A 50 -1.80 7.96 -13.29
CA ARG A 50 -1.63 8.83 -12.11
C ARG A 50 -2.67 9.95 -12.07
N THR A 51 -2.97 10.57 -13.21
CA THR A 51 -3.97 11.64 -13.30
C THR A 51 -5.36 11.14 -12.90
N ILE A 52 -5.69 9.88 -13.22
CA ILE A 52 -6.96 9.25 -12.82
C ILE A 52 -7.00 8.94 -11.32
N ILE A 53 -5.89 8.49 -10.73
CA ILE A 53 -5.83 8.06 -9.32
C ILE A 53 -5.74 9.26 -8.36
N THR A 54 -5.01 10.32 -8.73
CA THR A 54 -4.71 11.47 -7.86
C THR A 54 -5.94 12.11 -7.21
N PRO A 55 -7.09 12.31 -7.89
CA PRO A 55 -8.30 12.89 -7.28
C PRO A 55 -8.84 12.12 -6.07
N ALA A 56 -8.59 10.81 -5.98
CA ALA A 56 -9.01 9.98 -4.84
C ALA A 56 -8.26 10.34 -3.54
N PHE A 57 -7.09 10.97 -3.64
CA PHE A 57 -6.21 11.32 -2.51
C PHE A 57 -6.17 12.83 -2.21
N THR A 58 -7.18 13.59 -2.65
CA THR A 58 -7.30 15.00 -2.26
C THR A 58 -7.49 15.17 -0.75
N SER A 59 -7.12 16.33 -0.18
CA SER A 59 -7.27 16.58 1.26
C SER A 59 -8.69 16.37 1.78
N LYS A 60 -9.72 16.65 0.96
CA LYS A 60 -11.12 16.38 1.29
C LYS A 60 -11.39 14.89 1.44
N ARG A 61 -10.92 14.07 0.49
CA ARG A 61 -11.06 12.61 0.52
C ARG A 61 -10.25 11.98 1.65
N MET A 62 -9.02 12.46 1.88
CA MET A 62 -8.17 12.03 3.00
C MET A 62 -8.83 12.32 4.35
N ARG A 63 -9.49 13.47 4.52
CA ARG A 63 -10.28 13.74 5.73
C ARG A 63 -11.41 12.73 5.93
N THR A 64 -12.11 12.33 4.87
CA THR A 64 -13.11 11.27 4.93
C THR A 64 -12.50 9.91 5.29
N MET A 65 -11.32 9.57 4.75
CA MET A 65 -10.60 8.35 5.15
C MET A 65 -10.18 8.39 6.61
N GLY A 66 -9.90 9.57 7.17
CA GLY A 66 -9.56 9.74 8.58
C GLY A 66 -10.61 9.18 9.55
N SER A 67 -11.91 9.31 9.23
CA SER A 67 -12.95 8.72 10.08
C SER A 67 -12.97 7.20 10.00
N ILE A 68 -12.68 6.62 8.83
CA ILE A 68 -12.55 5.17 8.64
C ILE A 68 -11.37 4.64 9.47
N ILE A 69 -10.21 5.32 9.39
CA ILE A 69 -9.01 4.97 10.15
C ILE A 69 -9.31 4.98 11.65
N ASN A 70 -9.98 6.02 12.15
CA ASN A 70 -10.34 6.14 13.56
C ASN A 70 -11.34 5.07 14.03
N GLU A 71 -12.20 4.58 13.13
CA GLU A 71 -13.11 3.50 13.47
C GLU A 71 -12.39 2.15 13.52
N CYS A 72 -11.54 1.87 12.52
CA CYS A 72 -10.68 0.68 12.51
C CYS A 72 -9.69 0.66 13.67
N SER A 73 -9.23 1.81 14.18
CA SER A 73 -8.27 1.84 15.30
C SER A 73 -8.88 1.36 16.62
N LYS A 74 -10.22 1.33 16.74
CA LYS A 74 -10.90 0.83 17.94
C LYS A 74 -10.62 -0.65 18.18
N SER A 75 -10.58 -1.47 17.13
CA SER A 75 -10.25 -2.89 17.28
C SER A 75 -8.81 -3.08 17.79
N VAL A 76 -7.88 -2.23 17.34
CA VAL A 76 -6.50 -2.24 17.84
C VAL A 76 -6.45 -1.86 19.32
N THR A 77 -7.16 -0.81 19.74
CA THR A 77 -7.18 -0.40 21.16
C THR A 77 -7.75 -1.49 22.05
N ASP A 78 -8.82 -2.17 21.63
CA ASP A 78 -9.44 -3.25 22.42
C ASP A 78 -8.47 -4.42 22.64
N VAL A 79 -7.70 -4.78 21.60
CA VAL A 79 -6.68 -5.83 21.68
C VAL A 79 -5.56 -5.42 22.61
N LEU A 80 -5.04 -4.19 22.46
CA LEU A 80 -3.97 -3.68 23.31
C LEU A 80 -4.39 -3.63 24.79
N GLU A 81 -5.60 -3.18 25.09
CA GLU A 81 -6.13 -3.16 26.45
C GLU A 81 -6.25 -4.55 27.06
N LYS A 82 -6.74 -5.52 26.28
CA LYS A 82 -6.85 -6.91 26.73
C LYS A 82 -5.48 -7.51 26.98
N THR A 83 -4.54 -7.36 26.05
CA THR A 83 -3.20 -7.96 26.18
C THR A 83 -2.39 -7.29 27.30
N ALA A 84 -2.56 -5.99 27.52
CA ALA A 84 -1.94 -5.28 28.65
C ALA A 84 -2.44 -5.79 30.02
N LYS A 85 -3.74 -6.10 30.15
CA LYS A 85 -4.29 -6.71 31.37
C LYS A 85 -3.73 -8.11 31.64
N GLU A 86 -3.39 -8.84 30.59
CA GLU A 86 -2.84 -10.19 30.66
C GLU A 86 -1.30 -10.23 30.79
N ASP A 87 -0.63 -9.06 30.77
CA ASP A 87 0.83 -8.90 30.78
C ASP A 87 1.55 -9.78 29.73
N LYS A 88 0.97 -9.84 28.52
CA LYS A 88 1.48 -10.67 27.42
C LYS A 88 2.19 -9.84 26.35
N PRO A 89 3.17 -10.40 25.65
CA PRO A 89 3.75 -9.77 24.47
C PRO A 89 2.73 -9.70 23.34
N ILE A 90 2.82 -8.64 22.53
CA ILE A 90 1.95 -8.39 21.36
C ILE A 90 2.76 -8.58 20.07
N GLU A 91 2.17 -9.30 19.12
CA GLU A 91 2.71 -9.44 17.77
C GLU A 91 2.25 -8.25 16.91
N CYS A 92 3.07 -7.19 16.85
CA CYS A 92 2.70 -5.92 16.22
C CYS A 92 2.46 -6.03 14.70
N LYS A 93 3.19 -6.92 13.99
CA LYS A 93 3.09 -7.00 12.52
C LYS A 93 1.72 -7.50 12.09
N GLY A 94 1.19 -8.52 12.75
CA GLY A 94 -0.13 -9.07 12.52
C GLY A 94 -1.24 -8.12 12.98
N LEU A 95 -1.08 -7.49 14.15
CA LEU A 95 -2.06 -6.52 14.66
C LEU A 95 -2.21 -5.33 13.72
N PHE A 96 -1.11 -4.67 13.34
CA PHE A 96 -1.19 -3.54 12.41
C PHE A 96 -1.45 -3.98 10.97
N GLY A 97 -1.10 -5.22 10.60
CA GLY A 97 -1.44 -5.81 9.31
C GLY A 97 -2.94 -5.97 9.11
N THR A 98 -3.64 -6.52 10.11
CA THR A 98 -5.12 -6.66 10.11
C THR A 98 -5.80 -5.28 10.10
N PHE A 99 -5.36 -4.37 10.99
CA PHE A 99 -5.82 -2.98 10.98
C PHE A 99 -5.70 -2.29 9.61
N THR A 100 -4.53 -2.38 8.97
CA THR A 100 -4.30 -1.75 7.65
C THR A 100 -5.21 -2.36 6.58
N MET A 101 -5.46 -3.67 6.67
CA MET A 101 -6.34 -4.39 5.76
C MET A 101 -7.79 -3.91 5.86
N ASP A 102 -8.30 -3.74 7.08
CA ASP A 102 -9.65 -3.24 7.33
C ASP A 102 -9.81 -1.81 6.80
N VAL A 103 -8.79 -0.96 7.02
CA VAL A 103 -8.78 0.41 6.49
C VAL A 103 -8.84 0.42 4.97
N ILE A 104 -8.05 -0.42 4.29
CA ILE A 104 -8.04 -0.51 2.82
C ILE A 104 -9.37 -1.05 2.30
N ALA A 105 -9.89 -2.12 2.90
CA ALA A 105 -11.17 -2.72 2.52
C ALA A 105 -12.30 -1.68 2.55
N ARG A 106 -12.36 -0.90 3.63
CA ARG A 106 -13.39 0.14 3.81
C ARG A 106 -13.16 1.35 2.92
N ALA A 107 -11.94 1.86 2.85
CA ALA A 107 -11.64 3.11 2.15
C ALA A 107 -11.60 2.94 0.62
N ALA A 108 -11.09 1.82 0.12
CA ALA A 108 -10.93 1.58 -1.33
C ALA A 108 -12.12 0.82 -1.94
N PHE A 109 -12.71 -0.13 -1.20
CA PHE A 109 -13.75 -1.01 -1.72
C PHE A 109 -15.13 -0.80 -1.08
N GLY A 110 -15.22 0.04 -0.04
CA GLY A 110 -16.48 0.26 0.69
C GLY A 110 -16.94 -0.95 1.51
N THR A 111 -16.07 -1.96 1.69
CA THR A 111 -16.41 -3.21 2.36
C THR A 111 -15.98 -3.15 3.81
N GLN A 112 -16.91 -3.40 4.72
CA GLN A 112 -16.59 -3.60 6.12
C GLN A 112 -16.20 -5.06 6.35
N ILE A 113 -14.96 -5.28 6.75
CA ILE A 113 -14.43 -6.58 7.18
C ILE A 113 -13.93 -6.46 8.60
N ASP A 114 -13.86 -7.58 9.29
CA ASP A 114 -13.22 -7.71 10.60
C ASP A 114 -12.08 -8.73 10.48
N SER A 115 -10.96 -8.28 9.90
CA SER A 115 -9.81 -9.17 9.67
C SER A 115 -9.12 -9.63 10.95
N HIS A 116 -9.46 -9.01 12.09
CA HIS A 116 -8.94 -9.37 13.40
C HIS A 116 -9.61 -10.65 13.92
N ASN A 117 -10.95 -10.75 13.78
CA ASN A 117 -11.72 -11.89 14.28
C ASN A 117 -12.02 -12.96 13.22
N ASP A 118 -11.94 -12.61 11.93
CA ASP A 118 -12.21 -13.52 10.81
C ASP A 118 -11.00 -13.62 9.87
N SER A 119 -10.02 -14.46 10.27
CA SER A 119 -8.81 -14.70 9.47
C SER A 119 -9.07 -15.53 8.21
N GLU A 120 -10.21 -16.22 8.13
CA GLU A 120 -10.64 -17.03 6.98
C GLU A 120 -11.43 -16.22 5.94
N ASN A 121 -11.63 -14.93 6.19
CA ASN A 121 -12.27 -14.05 5.24
C ASN A 121 -11.54 -14.08 3.89
N ILE A 122 -12.30 -14.34 2.82
CA ILE A 122 -11.76 -14.45 1.46
C ILE A 122 -10.94 -13.22 1.03
N PHE A 123 -11.35 -12.02 1.48
CA PHE A 123 -10.62 -10.79 1.20
C PHE A 123 -9.26 -10.80 1.90
N VAL A 124 -9.23 -11.20 3.17
CA VAL A 124 -8.01 -11.26 3.98
C VAL A 124 -7.02 -12.26 3.43
N LYS A 125 -7.50 -13.45 3.03
CA LYS A 125 -6.67 -14.49 2.43
C LYS A 125 -6.01 -14.03 1.13
N HIS A 126 -6.81 -13.53 0.19
CA HIS A 126 -6.29 -13.03 -1.09
C HIS A 126 -5.43 -11.78 -0.91
N ALA A 127 -5.75 -10.89 0.03
CA ALA A 127 -4.94 -9.72 0.30
C ALA A 127 -3.57 -10.09 0.87
N LYS A 128 -3.48 -11.04 1.82
CA LYS A 128 -2.20 -11.50 2.37
C LYS A 128 -1.28 -12.10 1.30
N GLU A 129 -1.84 -12.86 0.36
CA GLU A 129 -1.07 -13.47 -0.73
C GLU A 129 -0.52 -12.43 -1.72
N ASN A 130 -1.22 -11.30 -1.93
CA ASN A 130 -0.89 -10.33 -2.98
C ASN A 130 -0.25 -9.03 -2.48
N PHE A 131 -0.61 -8.53 -1.28
CA PHE A 131 -0.06 -7.28 -0.71
C PHE A 131 1.37 -7.45 -0.15
N ILE A 132 1.82 -8.68 0.09
CA ILE A 132 3.20 -9.00 0.50
C ILE A 132 4.07 -9.28 -0.75
N SER A 133 3.67 -8.78 -1.92
CA SER A 133 4.52 -8.86 -3.10
C SER A 133 5.72 -7.91 -2.96
N PRO A 134 6.96 -8.35 -3.28
CA PRO A 134 8.18 -7.55 -3.15
C PRO A 134 8.16 -6.21 -3.91
N SER A 135 7.23 -6.02 -4.85
CA SER A 135 7.01 -4.76 -5.58
C SER A 135 6.54 -3.61 -4.69
N ILE A 136 5.75 -3.85 -3.64
CA ILE A 136 5.26 -2.80 -2.71
C ILE A 136 6.38 -2.38 -1.73
N ILE A 137 7.25 -3.30 -1.37
CA ILE A 137 8.43 -3.03 -0.53
C ILE A 137 9.41 -2.10 -1.26
N LYS A 138 9.58 -2.25 -2.59
CA LYS A 138 10.38 -1.34 -3.42
C LYS A 138 9.88 0.11 -3.37
N LEU A 139 8.55 0.33 -3.27
CA LEU A 139 7.95 1.67 -3.12
C LEU A 139 8.29 2.30 -1.76
N LEU A 140 8.29 1.51 -0.67
CA LEU A 140 8.67 1.98 0.67
C LEU A 140 10.17 2.28 0.79
N PHE A 141 11.04 1.45 0.21
CA PHE A 141 12.49 1.71 0.19
C PHE A 141 12.88 2.92 -0.70
N LEU A 142 12.15 3.17 -1.79
CA LEU A 142 12.34 4.38 -2.63
C LEU A 142 11.89 5.67 -1.93
N VAL A 143 10.92 5.59 -1.02
CA VAL A 143 10.43 6.73 -0.22
C VAL A 143 11.29 6.96 1.03
N SER A 144 11.83 5.89 1.63
CA SER A 144 12.59 5.92 2.89
C SER A 144 14.09 6.22 2.73
N SER A 145 14.69 6.04 1.56
CA SER A 145 16.06 6.50 1.27
C SER A 145 16.02 7.98 0.87
N ASN A 146 16.03 8.86 1.86
CA ASN A 146 16.14 10.30 1.73
C ASN A 146 17.16 10.81 2.75
#